data_AF-A0A3P1SN86-F1
#
_entry.id   AF-A0A3P1SN86-F1
#
_cell.length_a   1.000
_cell.length_b   1.000
_cell.length_c   1.000
_cell.angle_alpha   90.00
_cell.angle_beta   90.00
_cell.angle_gamma   90.00
#
_symmetry.space_group_name_H-M   'P 1'
#
loop_
_entity.id
_entity.type
_entity.pdbx_description
1 polymer ?
#
loop_
_entity_poly.entity_id
_entity_poly.type
_entity_poly.pdbx_seq_one_letter_code
_entity_poly.pdbx_strand_id
1 'polypeptide(L)'
;MNDSKALALSPLITPFAFTIYAYFADISGFNMDAGILTFIGYFLGVAFASIPVAYLYMFFIGYRFYRLILKKKKVNFFSLTLGGIFVADIPMLLIWPAAEVTGSTGFYTTFQLFSFCGFMVGLSFWALLNFGTKPQPERY
;
A
#
# COMPACT_ATOMS: atom_id res chain seq x y z
N MET A 1 4.13 7.65 -18.97
CA MET A 1 5.20 7.10 -18.09
C MET A 1 5.31 5.61 -18.36
N ASN A 2 6.49 4.98 -18.24
CA ASN A 2 6.62 3.53 -18.44
C ASN A 2 6.07 2.79 -17.21
N ASP A 3 5.26 1.74 -17.38
CA ASP A 3 4.62 0.96 -16.30
C ASP A 3 5.59 0.58 -15.19
N SER A 4 6.84 0.26 -15.56
CA SER A 4 7.93 -0.04 -14.62
C SER A 4 8.21 1.08 -13.61
N LYS A 5 8.08 2.35 -14.02
CA LYS A 5 8.24 3.49 -13.10
C LYS A 5 7.05 3.63 -12.15
N ALA A 6 5.82 3.40 -12.64
CA ALA A 6 4.65 3.43 -11.78
C ALA A 6 4.70 2.30 -10.73
N LEU A 7 5.15 1.12 -11.13
CA LEU A 7 5.36 -0.02 -10.24
C LEU A 7 6.46 0.26 -9.19
N ALA A 8 7.51 0.98 -9.58
CA ALA A 8 8.60 1.32 -8.67
C ALA A 8 8.23 2.46 -7.70
N LEU A 9 7.38 3.41 -8.09
CA LEU A 9 7.08 4.58 -7.27
C LEU A 9 5.86 4.41 -6.36
N SER A 10 4.87 3.60 -6.77
CA SER A 10 3.64 3.40 -6.00
C SER A 10 3.84 2.90 -4.57
N PRO A 11 4.79 2.00 -4.25
CA PRO A 11 4.98 1.53 -2.87
C PRO A 11 5.51 2.60 -1.91
N LEU A 12 6.07 3.71 -2.42
CA LEU A 12 6.63 4.78 -1.57
C LEU A 12 5.57 5.53 -0.77
N ILE A 13 4.28 5.41 -1.15
CA ILE A 13 3.18 6.01 -0.38
C ILE A 13 2.88 5.22 0.91
N THR A 14 3.33 3.96 1.01
CA THR A 14 3.00 3.04 2.12
C THR A 14 3.25 3.63 3.51
N PRO A 15 4.44 4.16 3.85
CA PRO A 15 4.67 4.69 5.19
C PRO A 15 3.80 5.90 5.53
N PHE A 16 3.47 6.72 4.54
CA PHE A 16 2.55 7.84 4.71
C PHE A 16 1.12 7.35 4.92
N ALA A 17 0.66 6.40 4.10
CA ALA A 17 -0.67 5.79 4.24
C ALA A 17 -0.84 5.11 5.60
N PHE A 18 0.16 4.34 6.03
CA PHE A 18 0.20 3.69 7.34
C PHE A 18 0.07 4.73 8.46
N THR A 19 0.93 5.75 8.43
CA THR A 19 1.01 6.75 9.50
C THR A 19 -0.25 7.61 9.58
N ILE A 20 -0.81 7.99 8.44
CA ILE A 20 -2.08 8.74 8.38
C ILE A 20 -3.20 7.89 8.98
N TYR A 21 -3.32 6.63 8.58
CA TYR A 21 -4.34 5.75 9.13
C TYR A 21 -4.15 5.53 10.63
N ALA A 22 -2.92 5.26 11.06
CA ALA A 22 -2.58 5.04 12.46
C ALA A 22 -2.86 6.26 13.35
N TYR A 23 -2.66 7.47 12.83
CA TYR A 23 -3.05 8.71 13.49
C TYR A 23 -4.57 8.79 13.69
N PHE A 24 -5.36 8.56 12.64
CA PHE A 24 -6.83 8.60 12.73
C PHE A 24 -7.46 7.45 13.53
N ALA A 25 -6.80 6.30 13.57
CA ALA A 25 -7.21 5.13 14.33
C ALA A 25 -6.73 5.18 15.80
N ASP A 26 -6.13 6.31 16.22
CA ASP A 26 -5.65 6.55 17.59
C ASP A 26 -4.68 5.46 18.08
N ILE A 27 -3.78 5.00 17.19
CA ILE A 27 -2.78 4.00 17.53
C ILE A 27 -1.66 4.66 18.34
N SER A 28 -1.38 4.10 19.52
CA SER A 28 -0.31 4.56 20.41
C SER A 28 1.02 4.76 19.67
N GLY A 29 1.63 5.93 19.86
CA GLY A 29 2.87 6.35 19.19
C GLY A 29 2.64 7.11 17.89
N PHE A 30 1.51 6.90 17.21
CA PHE A 30 1.13 7.64 16.00
C PHE A 30 0.13 8.76 16.26
N ASN A 31 -0.56 8.78 17.40
CA ASN A 31 -1.53 9.81 17.77
C ASN A 31 -0.91 11.12 18.31
N MET A 32 0.43 11.20 18.38
CA MET A 32 1.21 12.35 18.90
C MET A 32 1.06 12.65 20.41
N ASP A 33 0.33 11.84 21.18
CA ASP A 33 0.18 12.04 22.63
C ASP A 33 1.51 11.95 23.38
N ALA A 34 2.39 11.06 22.93
CA ALA A 34 3.76 10.91 23.44
C ALA A 34 4.75 11.94 22.85
N GLY A 35 4.25 12.96 22.14
CA GLY A 35 5.02 14.04 21.54
C GLY A 35 5.48 13.79 20.10
N ILE A 36 5.85 14.89 19.42
CA ILE A 36 6.24 14.92 18.00
C ILE A 36 7.51 14.09 17.71
N LEU A 37 8.44 14.00 18.67
CA LEU A 37 9.68 13.25 18.48
C LEU A 37 9.43 11.74 18.42
N THR A 38 8.55 11.25 19.30
CA THR A 38 8.09 9.85 19.30
C THR A 38 7.41 9.53 17.98
N PHE A 39 6.49 10.40 17.53
CA PHE A 39 5.81 10.24 16.25
C PHE A 39 6.80 10.13 15.08
N ILE A 40 7.80 11.03 15.00
CA ILE A 40 8.81 10.99 13.93
C ILE A 40 9.65 9.70 14.00
N GLY A 41 10.04 9.26 15.21
CA GLY A 41 10.76 8.01 15.39
C GLY A 41 9.98 6.79 14.88
N TYR A 42 8.69 6.74 15.20
CA TYR A 42 7.79 5.67 14.75
C TYR A 42 7.55 5.74 13.23
N PHE A 43 7.36 6.94 12.68
CA PHE A 43 7.27 7.15 11.22
C PHE A 43 8.50 6.63 10.49
N LEU A 44 9.71 6.97 10.97
CA LEU A 44 10.95 6.48 10.38
C LEU A 44 11.07 4.96 10.51
N GLY A 45 10.71 4.40 11.66
CA GLY A 45 10.68 2.94 11.87
C GLY A 45 9.76 2.24 10.88
N VAL A 46 8.55 2.78 10.68
CA VAL A 46 7.61 2.28 9.66
C VAL A 46 8.20 2.45 8.27
N ALA A 47 8.78 3.60 7.93
CA ALA A 47 9.38 3.81 6.61
C ALA A 47 10.47 2.76 6.29
N PHE A 48 11.37 2.49 7.23
CA PHE A 48 12.40 1.48 7.04
C PHE A 48 11.85 0.05 6.93
N ALA A 49 10.82 -0.30 7.72
CA ALA A 49 10.25 -1.63 7.71
C ALA A 49 9.27 -1.87 6.56
N SER A 50 8.40 -0.91 6.27
CA SER A 50 7.29 -1.07 5.33
C SER A 50 7.73 -0.98 3.88
N ILE A 51 8.72 -0.15 3.56
CA ILE A 51 9.15 0.05 2.16
C ILE A 51 9.63 -1.27 1.53
N PRO A 52 10.57 -2.03 2.12
CA PRO A 52 11.01 -3.32 1.56
C PRO A 52 9.84 -4.30 1.40
N VAL A 53 8.97 -4.36 2.40
CA VAL A 53 7.80 -5.25 2.43
C VAL A 53 6.83 -4.90 1.30
N ALA A 54 6.50 -3.62 1.14
CA ALA A 54 5.62 -3.14 0.08
C ALA A 54 6.20 -3.40 -1.32
N TYR A 55 7.52 -3.24 -1.51
CA TYR A 55 8.18 -3.58 -2.77
C TYR A 55 8.12 -5.07 -3.08
N LEU A 56 8.37 -5.94 -2.09
CA LEU A 56 8.26 -7.38 -2.27
C LEU A 56 6.85 -7.77 -2.73
N TYR A 57 5.81 -7.31 -2.04
CA TYR A 57 4.44 -7.64 -2.41
C TYR A 57 4.03 -7.03 -3.76
N MET A 58 4.41 -5.79 -4.04
CA MET A 58 4.13 -5.16 -5.33
C MET A 58 4.80 -5.90 -6.48
N PHE A 59 6.04 -6.35 -6.30
CA PHE A 59 6.79 -7.03 -7.38
C PHE A 59 6.36 -8.48 -7.57
N PHE A 60 6.17 -9.24 -6.48
CA PHE A 60 5.82 -10.67 -6.59
C PHE A 60 4.34 -10.91 -6.86
N ILE A 61 3.44 -10.15 -6.23
CA ILE A 61 1.99 -10.36 -6.30
C ILE A 61 1.33 -9.27 -7.14
N GLY A 62 1.57 -8.00 -6.81
CA GLY A 62 0.94 -6.85 -7.47
C GLY A 62 1.17 -6.80 -8.98
N TYR A 63 2.41 -7.02 -9.44
CA TYR A 63 2.76 -7.04 -10.86
C TYR A 63 2.06 -8.18 -11.62
N ARG A 64 1.93 -9.35 -11.00
CA ARG A 64 1.20 -10.48 -11.61
C ARG A 64 -0.29 -10.15 -11.76
N PHE A 65 -0.90 -9.58 -10.72
CA PHE A 65 -2.29 -9.11 -10.77
C PHE A 65 -2.49 -8.03 -11.83
N TYR A 66 -1.62 -7.02 -11.88
CA TYR A 66 -1.68 -5.97 -12.88
C TYR A 66 -1.62 -6.54 -14.31
N ARG A 67 -0.71 -7.47 -14.60
CA ARG A 67 -0.64 -8.12 -15.92
C ARG A 67 -1.90 -8.89 -16.27
N LEU A 68 -2.57 -9.51 -15.30
CA LEU A 68 -3.84 -10.21 -15.54
C LEU A 68 -4.98 -9.22 -15.89
N ILE A 69 -5.05 -8.09 -15.18
CA ILE A 69 -6.03 -7.03 -15.44
C ILE A 69 -5.76 -6.38 -16.81
N LEU A 70 -4.48 -6.13 -17.12
CA LEU A 70 -4.03 -5.58 -18.41
C LEU A 70 -4.41 -6.51 -19.57
N LYS A 71 -4.17 -7.81 -19.44
CA LYS A 71 -4.59 -8.82 -20.45
C LYS A 71 -6.10 -8.81 -20.70
N LYS A 72 -6.90 -8.51 -19.67
CA LYS A 72 -8.36 -8.41 -19.80
C LYS A 72 -8.84 -7.03 -20.24
N LYS A 73 -7.95 -6.07 -20.50
CA LYS A 73 -8.25 -4.66 -20.82
C LYS A 73 -9.18 -3.99 -19.80
N LYS A 74 -9.12 -4.42 -18.53
CA LYS A 74 -9.96 -3.88 -17.43
C LYS A 74 -9.20 -2.95 -16.50
N VAL A 75 -8.12 -2.33 -16.97
CA VAL A 75 -7.32 -1.39 -16.16
C VAL A 75 -8.11 -0.10 -15.99
N ASN A 76 -8.75 0.04 -14.84
CA ASN A 76 -9.48 1.22 -14.42
C ASN A 76 -9.21 1.53 -12.94
N PHE A 77 -9.71 2.67 -12.48
CA PHE A 77 -9.58 3.12 -11.09
C PHE A 77 -9.92 2.00 -10.08
N PHE A 78 -11.11 1.40 -10.21
CA PHE A 78 -11.61 0.38 -9.30
C PHE A 78 -10.75 -0.90 -9.30
N SER A 79 -10.31 -1.35 -10.46
CA SER A 79 -9.51 -2.57 -10.60
C SER A 79 -8.15 -2.47 -9.91
N LEU A 80 -7.53 -1.28 -9.95
CA LEU A 80 -6.21 -1.05 -9.38
C LEU A 80 -6.29 -0.77 -7.88
N THR A 81 -7.29 -0.02 -7.43
CA THR A 81 -7.50 0.25 -5.99
C THR A 81 -7.97 -1.00 -5.25
N LEU A 82 -8.99 -1.71 -5.75
CA LEU A 82 -9.44 -2.98 -5.15
C LEU A 82 -8.40 -4.07 -5.27
N GLY A 83 -7.65 -4.11 -6.38
CA GLY A 83 -6.51 -5.02 -6.53
C GLY A 83 -5.42 -4.74 -5.50
N GLY A 84 -5.12 -3.48 -5.23
CA GLY A 84 -4.17 -3.07 -4.19
C GLY A 84 -4.60 -3.51 -2.78
N ILE A 85 -5.87 -3.31 -2.42
CA ILE A 85 -6.45 -3.81 -1.17
C ILE A 85 -6.25 -5.32 -1.06
N PHE A 86 -6.70 -6.07 -2.06
CA PHE A 86 -6.60 -7.53 -2.06
C PHE A 86 -5.16 -8.03 -1.90
N VAL A 87 -4.20 -7.40 -2.59
CA VAL A 87 -2.78 -7.77 -2.49
C VAL A 87 -2.20 -7.46 -1.12
N ALA A 88 -2.60 -6.34 -0.49
CA ALA A 88 -2.14 -5.96 0.84
C ALA A 88 -2.72 -6.84 1.95
N ASP A 89 -3.94 -7.34 1.79
CA ASP A 89 -4.59 -8.17 2.80
C ASP A 89 -4.11 -9.64 2.79
N ILE A 90 -3.59 -10.15 1.66
CA ILE A 90 -3.02 -11.51 1.57
C ILE A 90 -2.00 -11.79 2.70
N PRO A 91 -0.93 -11.00 2.87
CA PRO A 91 0.05 -11.27 3.92
C PRO A 91 -0.53 -11.11 5.31
N MET A 92 -1.48 -10.19 5.51
CA MET A 92 -2.17 -10.08 6.78
C MET A 92 -2.91 -11.39 7.10
N LEU A 93 -3.72 -11.92 6.18
CA LEU A 93 -4.47 -13.15 6.37
C LEU A 93 -3.57 -14.38 6.65
N LEU A 94 -2.35 -14.38 6.09
CA LEU A 94 -1.37 -15.44 6.34
C LEU A 94 -0.73 -15.36 7.73
N ILE A 95 -0.52 -14.14 8.26
CA ILE A 95 0.20 -13.92 9.52
C ILE A 95 -0.77 -13.79 10.71
N TRP A 96 -2.04 -13.44 10.44
CA TRP A 96 -3.10 -13.20 11.42
C TRP A 96 -3.23 -14.31 12.48
N PRO A 97 -3.25 -15.63 12.13
CA PRO A 97 -3.45 -16.66 13.13
C PRO A 97 -2.31 -16.71 14.15
N ALA A 98 -1.09 -16.37 13.72
CA ALA A 98 0.07 -16.28 14.61
C ALA A 98 0.07 -14.98 15.44
N ALA A 99 -0.41 -13.88 14.87
CA ALA A 99 -0.51 -12.59 15.55
C ALA A 99 -1.62 -12.56 16.63
N GLU A 100 -2.74 -13.25 16.41
CA GLU A 100 -3.82 -13.38 17.40
C GLU A 100 -3.36 -14.12 18.65
N VAL A 101 -2.60 -15.22 18.48
CA VAL A 101 -2.02 -16.01 19.58
C VAL A 101 -1.06 -15.20 20.45
N THR A 102 -0.46 -14.12 19.92
CA THR A 102 0.49 -13.26 20.63
C THR A 102 -0.14 -12.00 21.24
N GLY A 103 -1.46 -11.81 21.09
CA GLY A 103 -2.20 -10.67 21.66
C GLY A 103 -1.82 -9.31 21.08
N SER A 104 -1.24 -9.27 19.87
CA SER A 104 -0.43 -8.14 19.42
C SER A 104 -1.18 -6.97 18.78
N THR A 105 -2.40 -7.13 18.25
CA THR A 105 -3.33 -6.04 17.89
C THR A 105 -4.66 -6.68 17.46
N GLY A 106 -5.80 -5.99 17.61
CA GLY A 106 -7.08 -6.51 17.13
C GLY A 106 -7.08 -6.72 15.60
N PHE A 107 -7.47 -7.90 15.13
CA PHE A 107 -7.54 -8.26 13.71
C PHE A 107 -8.23 -7.19 12.86
N TYR A 108 -9.31 -6.62 13.38
CA TYR A 108 -10.10 -5.60 12.69
C TYR A 108 -9.27 -4.35 12.37
N THR A 109 -8.56 -3.79 13.34
CA THR A 109 -7.73 -2.59 13.15
C THR A 109 -6.59 -2.87 12.16
N THR A 110 -5.95 -4.03 12.27
CA THR A 110 -4.89 -4.45 11.36
C THR A 110 -5.41 -4.64 9.94
N PHE A 111 -6.58 -5.26 9.77
CA PHE A 111 -7.23 -5.43 8.46
C PHE A 111 -7.48 -4.09 7.80
N GLN A 112 -8.15 -3.18 8.50
CA GLN A 112 -8.47 -1.87 7.94
C GLN A 112 -7.20 -1.08 7.58
N LEU A 113 -6.15 -1.17 8.41
CA LEU A 113 -4.89 -0.51 8.15
C LEU A 113 -4.23 -1.05 6.87
N PHE A 114 -4.13 -2.37 6.73
CA PHE A 114 -3.53 -3.00 5.55
C PHE A 114 -4.35 -2.73 4.28
N SER A 115 -5.67 -2.83 4.38
CA SER A 115 -6.58 -2.47 3.30
C SER A 115 -6.41 -1.01 2.89
N PHE A 116 -6.30 -0.07 3.84
CA PHE A 116 -6.07 1.34 3.53
C PHE A 116 -4.72 1.57 2.83
N CYS A 117 -3.65 0.94 3.31
CA CYS A 117 -2.35 0.98 2.65
C CYS A 117 -2.43 0.42 1.22
N GLY A 118 -3.08 -0.73 1.03
CA GLY A 118 -3.29 -1.35 -0.29
C GLY A 118 -4.10 -0.45 -1.23
N PHE A 119 -5.15 0.18 -0.72
CA PHE A 119 -5.94 1.17 -1.47
C PHE A 119 -5.06 2.34 -1.92
N MET A 120 -4.27 2.92 -1.02
CA MET A 120 -3.40 4.07 -1.32
C MET A 120 -2.30 3.71 -2.33
N VAL A 121 -1.71 2.51 -2.24
CA VAL A 121 -0.74 2.02 -3.23
C VAL A 121 -1.41 1.82 -4.59
N GLY A 122 -2.60 1.20 -4.63
CA GLY A 122 -3.36 1.00 -5.86
C GLY A 122 -3.80 2.32 -6.51
N LEU A 123 -4.20 3.29 -5.69
CA LEU A 123 -4.55 4.66 -6.11
C LEU A 123 -3.33 5.39 -6.65
N SER A 124 -2.19 5.33 -5.95
CA SER A 124 -0.93 5.92 -6.40
C SER A 124 -0.49 5.30 -7.73
N PHE A 125 -0.61 3.99 -7.87
CA PHE A 125 -0.30 3.28 -9.10
C PHE A 125 -1.20 3.74 -10.25
N TRP A 126 -2.52 3.81 -10.05
CA TRP A 126 -3.47 4.34 -11.04
C TRP A 126 -3.16 5.80 -11.41
N ALA A 127 -2.91 6.66 -10.42
CA ALA A 127 -2.60 8.06 -10.63
C ALA A 127 -1.31 8.21 -11.45
N LEU A 128 -0.27 7.44 -11.13
CA LEU A 128 1.00 7.45 -11.85
C LEU A 128 0.85 6.98 -13.30
N LEU A 129 -0.02 5.99 -13.56
CA LEU A 129 -0.32 5.55 -14.92
C LEU A 129 -1.04 6.64 -15.74
N ASN A 130 -1.97 7.38 -15.15
CA ASN A 130 -2.82 8.35 -15.86
C ASN A 130 -2.28 9.80 -15.88
N PHE A 131 -1.53 10.22 -14.87
CA PHE A 131 -0.94 11.57 -14.79
C PHE A 131 0.53 11.61 -15.22
N GLY A 132 1.21 10.46 -15.23
CA GLY A 132 2.55 10.33 -15.80
C GLY A 132 2.56 10.27 -17.33
N THR A 133 1.40 10.24 -17.99
CA THR A 133 1.23 10.38 -19.43
C THR A 133 1.14 11.85 -19.81
N LYS A 134 2.29 12.47 -20.13
CA LYS A 134 2.28 13.34 -21.32
C LYS A 134 1.85 12.44 -22.49
N PRO A 135 0.99 12.92 -23.41
CA PRO A 135 0.60 12.13 -24.57
C PRO A 135 1.87 11.73 -25.30
N GLN A 136 2.17 10.42 -25.37
CA GLN A 136 3.06 9.93 -26.40
C GLN A 136 2.22 9.86 -27.67
N PRO A 137 2.69 10.44 -28.79
CA PRO A 137 1.97 10.37 -30.04
C PRO A 137 1.77 8.89 -30.41
N GLU A 138 0.58 8.63 -30.94
CA GLU A 138 0.10 7.34 -31.44
C GLU A 138 1.23 6.49 -32.02
N ARG A 139 1.43 5.30 -31.43
CA ARG A 139 2.09 4.23 -32.18
C ARG A 139 1.02 3.63 -33.08
N TYR A 140 1.07 4.05 -34.34
CA TYR A 140 0.45 3.40 -35.50
C TYR A 140 0.61 1.89 -35.47
#